data_AF-A0A6C0CWP7-F1
#
_entry.id   AF-A0A6C0CWP7-F1
#
_cell.length_a   1.000
_cell.length_b   1.000
_cell.length_c   1.000
_cell.angle_alpha   90.00
_cell.angle_beta   90.00
_cell.angle_gamma   90.00
#
_symmetry.space_group_name_H-M   'P 1'
#
loop_
_entity.id
_entity.type
_entity.pdbx_description
1 polymer ?
#
loop_
_entity_poly.entity_id
_entity_poly.type
_entity_poly.pdbx_seq_one_letter_code
_entity_poly.pdbx_strand_id
1 'polypeptide(L)'
;MLDVLDIFIIITILAFISFISFLIYYCYTYNVNGDIEIPDVKWPFINIKDENDKNINMLCIRGPFNSDNNEKENIELFKKYIKQGIKFIGCSSYLSYPGLCNNPNGYCHNNRNRVDGKDIEDYVLGWCHCFRDPDKYIKKNVPKILISESDFNSDRLKPDYNKELIYDFVTFQPSDDNCEYGWNSHNKNWILAEKCIKIMCDKYNLKGVIIGRGDCSINIKNKKNIISTPYIKYDDAINYIKSSKFMLVANYEDASPRTITEALSLDKPIIVNTNILGGWKYVVPETGLFFDDNNFEDKLNILMENIDKKKYKPRKHYIENYTIENSGKQFRDFLKSINPDLSECKYAKFPIS
;
A
#
# COMPACT_ATOMS: atom_id res chain seq x y z
N MET A 1 45.10 61.93 11.01
CA MET A 1 44.09 62.04 9.93
C MET A 1 44.40 60.92 8.98
N LEU A 2 43.47 59.99 8.78
CA LEU A 2 43.56 59.08 7.64
C LEU A 2 43.49 59.96 6.39
N ASP A 3 44.41 59.77 5.45
CA ASP A 3 44.31 60.50 4.19
C ASP A 3 43.20 59.89 3.31
N VAL A 4 42.89 60.56 2.20
CA VAL A 4 41.82 60.11 1.29
C VAL A 4 42.11 58.71 0.72
N LEU A 5 43.38 58.36 0.56
CA LEU A 5 43.82 57.06 0.07
C LEU A 5 43.58 55.96 1.12
N ASP A 6 43.87 56.24 2.40
CA ASP A 6 43.59 55.31 3.50
C ASP A 6 42.10 55.00 3.63
N ILE A 7 41.24 56.03 3.51
CA ILE A 7 39.78 55.85 3.53
C ILE A 7 39.32 54.99 2.34
N PHE A 8 39.89 55.22 1.15
CA PHE A 8 39.57 54.44 -0.05
C PHE A 8 39.99 52.97 0.07
N ILE A 9 41.17 52.70 0.65
CA ILE A 9 41.66 51.35 0.92
C ILE A 9 40.73 50.62 1.91
N ILE A 10 40.33 51.28 3.00
CA ILE A 10 39.42 50.69 4.00
C ILE A 10 38.06 50.35 3.38
N ILE A 11 37.48 51.25 2.58
CA ILE A 11 36.20 51.00 1.90
C ILE A 11 36.33 49.80 0.94
N THR A 12 37.43 49.73 0.20
CA THR A 12 37.68 48.64 -0.75
C THR A 12 37.81 47.28 -0.04
N ILE A 13 38.51 47.24 1.09
CA ILE A 13 38.65 46.04 1.93
C ILE A 13 37.29 45.60 2.48
N LEU A 14 36.48 46.54 3.00
CA LEU A 14 35.14 46.23 3.52
C LEU A 14 34.20 45.71 2.44
N ALA A 15 34.24 46.31 1.24
CA ALA A 15 33.47 45.83 0.09
C ALA A 15 33.88 44.41 -0.32
N PHE A 16 35.18 44.11 -0.32
CA PHE A 16 35.71 42.78 -0.63
C PHE A 16 35.28 41.75 0.42
N ILE A 17 35.39 42.07 1.72
CA ILE A 17 34.93 41.19 2.81
C ILE A 17 33.42 40.93 2.71
N SER A 18 32.62 41.96 2.41
CA SER A 18 31.17 41.82 2.22
C SER A 18 30.85 40.92 1.03
N PHE A 19 31.58 41.06 -0.08
CA PHE A 19 31.39 40.22 -1.27
C PHE A 19 31.77 38.76 -1.00
N ILE A 20 32.89 38.51 -0.31
CA ILE A 20 33.28 37.15 0.10
C ILE A 20 32.25 36.55 1.06
N SER A 21 31.76 37.32 2.02
CA SER A 21 30.72 36.86 2.96
C SER A 21 29.42 36.52 2.24
N PHE A 22 29.03 37.33 1.25
CA PHE A 22 27.88 37.04 0.38
C PHE A 22 28.10 35.76 -0.45
N LEU A 23 29.28 35.57 -1.03
CA LEU A 23 29.59 34.34 -1.77
C LEU A 23 29.59 33.11 -0.88
N ILE A 24 30.14 33.19 0.34
CA ILE A 24 30.12 32.09 1.31
C ILE A 24 28.68 31.78 1.72
N TYR A 25 27.88 32.81 2.03
CA TYR A 25 26.46 32.64 2.32
C TYR A 25 25.70 32.02 1.15
N TYR A 26 25.91 32.52 -0.08
CA TYR A 26 25.29 32.01 -1.29
C TYR A 26 25.69 30.56 -1.54
N CYS A 27 26.98 30.22 -1.49
CA CYS A 27 27.48 28.85 -1.63
C CYS A 27 26.98 27.93 -0.50
N TYR A 28 26.84 28.43 0.73
CA TYR A 28 26.26 27.68 1.84
C TYR A 28 24.78 27.41 1.58
N THR A 29 23.98 28.44 1.24
CA THR A 29 22.57 28.26 0.90
C THR A 29 22.36 27.41 -0.34
N TYR A 30 23.23 27.49 -1.35
CA TYR A 30 23.12 26.71 -2.58
C TYR A 30 23.59 25.26 -2.40
N ASN A 31 24.59 24.99 -1.56
CA ASN A 31 24.97 23.61 -1.21
C ASN A 31 24.00 22.97 -0.21
N VAL A 32 23.37 23.76 0.65
CA VAL A 32 22.32 23.28 1.58
C VAL A 32 20.99 23.09 0.84
N ASN A 33 20.70 23.91 -0.17
CA ASN A 33 19.48 23.82 -1.00
C ASN A 33 19.75 23.19 -2.37
N GLY A 34 20.90 22.56 -2.59
CA GLY A 34 21.13 21.80 -3.80
C GLY A 34 20.13 20.65 -3.80
N ASP A 35 19.22 20.63 -4.76
CA ASP A 35 18.21 19.57 -4.88
C ASP A 35 18.93 18.21 -4.84
N ILE A 36 18.79 17.49 -3.71
CA ILE A 36 19.31 16.13 -3.60
C ILE A 36 18.62 15.33 -4.70
N GLU A 37 19.39 14.87 -5.68
CA GLU A 37 18.85 14.05 -6.76
C GLU A 37 18.34 12.74 -6.18
N ILE A 38 17.03 12.50 -6.33
CA ILE A 38 16.38 11.29 -5.82
C ILE A 38 16.42 10.23 -6.92
N PRO A 39 17.17 9.14 -6.72
CA PRO A 39 17.31 8.11 -7.73
C PRO A 39 15.98 7.37 -7.92
N ASP A 40 15.76 6.85 -9.12
CA ASP A 40 14.72 5.84 -9.32
C ASP A 40 15.17 4.53 -8.66
N VAL A 41 14.29 3.95 -7.87
CA VAL A 41 14.61 2.79 -7.02
C VAL A 41 13.77 1.58 -7.37
N LYS A 42 14.27 0.41 -6.97
CA LYS A 42 13.59 -0.87 -7.05
C LYS A 42 13.25 -1.35 -5.63
N TRP A 43 12.46 -2.41 -5.58
CA TRP A 43 12.22 -3.19 -4.36
C TRP A 43 13.55 -3.44 -3.62
N PRO A 44 13.60 -3.28 -2.27
CA PRO A 44 12.50 -3.05 -1.32
C PRO A 44 12.15 -1.56 -1.11
N PHE A 45 12.79 -0.67 -1.88
CA PHE A 45 12.49 0.75 -1.85
C PHE A 45 11.37 1.09 -2.85
N ILE A 46 10.75 2.24 -2.66
CA ILE A 46 9.82 2.83 -3.62
C ILE A 46 9.96 4.35 -3.62
N ASN A 47 9.94 4.94 -4.80
CA ASN A 47 9.84 6.38 -4.94
C ASN A 47 8.47 6.86 -4.47
N ILE A 48 8.43 8.02 -3.83
CA ILE A 48 7.18 8.75 -3.61
C ILE A 48 7.10 9.82 -4.70
N LYS A 49 5.93 9.94 -5.32
CA LYS A 49 5.70 10.81 -6.47
C LYS A 49 4.78 11.96 -6.11
N ASP A 50 4.96 13.12 -6.74
CA ASP A 50 4.02 14.23 -6.68
C ASP A 50 2.86 14.08 -7.69
N GLU A 51 2.02 15.10 -7.80
CA GLU A 51 0.93 15.15 -8.79
C GLU A 51 1.39 15.12 -10.26
N ASN A 52 2.65 15.45 -10.53
CA ASN A 52 3.26 15.50 -11.87
C ASN A 52 4.19 14.29 -12.12
N ASP A 53 4.12 13.25 -11.29
CA ASP A 53 4.96 12.05 -11.35
C ASP A 53 6.47 12.30 -11.17
N LYS A 54 6.85 13.44 -10.56
CA LYS A 54 8.22 13.74 -10.14
C LYS A 54 8.51 13.10 -8.78
N ASN A 55 9.75 12.62 -8.59
CA ASN A 55 10.21 12.16 -7.28
C ASN A 55 10.22 13.32 -6.28
N ILE A 56 9.61 13.14 -5.12
CA ILE A 56 9.82 14.03 -3.97
C ILE A 56 11.12 13.68 -3.26
N ASN A 57 11.68 14.61 -2.48
CA ASN A 57 12.95 14.47 -1.75
C ASN A 57 12.94 13.47 -0.57
N MET A 58 12.24 12.35 -0.71
CA MET A 58 12.18 11.24 0.23
C MET A 58 12.03 9.91 -0.50
N LEU A 59 12.58 8.85 0.08
CA LEU A 59 12.35 7.47 -0.33
C LEU A 59 11.51 6.73 0.70
N CYS A 60 10.80 5.68 0.26
CA CYS A 60 10.05 4.81 1.15
C CYS A 60 10.65 3.41 1.18
N ILE A 61 10.76 2.83 2.38
CA ILE A 61 11.13 1.42 2.60
C ILE A 61 9.85 0.63 2.83
N ARG A 62 9.50 -0.27 1.92
CA ARG A 62 8.20 -0.95 1.93
C ARG A 62 8.26 -2.46 2.19
N GLY A 63 9.45 -2.98 2.45
CA GLY A 63 9.62 -4.40 2.74
C GLY A 63 11.00 -4.80 3.25
N PRO A 64 11.18 -6.10 3.55
CA PRO A 64 12.41 -6.64 4.12
C PRO A 64 13.57 -6.58 3.12
N PHE A 65 14.78 -6.25 3.56
CA PHE A 65 15.97 -6.22 2.72
C PHE A 65 16.40 -7.60 2.20
N ASN A 66 16.02 -8.67 2.89
CA ASN A 66 16.34 -10.05 2.53
C ASN A 66 15.33 -10.72 1.57
N SER A 67 14.31 -9.99 1.09
CA SER A 67 13.16 -10.60 0.41
C SER A 67 13.37 -10.97 -1.07
N ASP A 68 14.54 -10.68 -1.63
CA ASP A 68 14.88 -10.93 -3.03
C ASP A 68 16.25 -11.63 -3.20
N ASN A 69 16.78 -12.24 -2.12
CA ASN A 69 18.13 -12.79 -2.03
C ASN A 69 19.28 -11.76 -2.21
N ASN A 70 19.00 -10.45 -2.22
CA ASN A 70 20.00 -9.39 -2.40
C ASN A 70 20.21 -8.55 -1.12
N GLU A 71 20.09 -9.18 0.06
CA GLU A 71 20.16 -8.47 1.35
C GLU A 71 21.36 -7.54 1.50
N LYS A 72 22.56 -8.03 1.15
CA LYS A 72 23.78 -7.23 1.24
C LYS A 72 23.73 -6.01 0.33
N GLU A 73 23.25 -6.16 -0.90
CA GLU A 73 23.14 -5.05 -1.85
C GLU A 73 22.10 -4.03 -1.36
N ASN A 74 20.94 -4.49 -0.88
CA ASN A 74 19.90 -3.64 -0.33
C ASN A 74 20.39 -2.83 0.89
N ILE A 75 21.16 -3.46 1.78
CA ILE A 75 21.79 -2.78 2.92
C ILE A 75 22.82 -1.75 2.46
N GLU A 76 23.69 -2.07 1.51
CA GLU A 76 24.70 -1.13 1.01
C GLU A 76 24.06 0.06 0.27
N LEU A 77 23.02 -0.17 -0.54
CA LEU A 77 22.24 0.88 -1.18
C LEU A 77 21.56 1.77 -0.13
N PHE A 78 20.92 1.19 0.87
CA PHE A 78 20.32 1.93 1.97
C PHE A 78 21.35 2.83 2.68
N LYS A 79 22.50 2.27 3.03
CA LYS A 79 23.61 3.03 3.66
C LYS A 79 24.13 4.14 2.75
N LYS A 80 24.24 3.89 1.45
CA LYS A 80 24.62 4.91 0.46
C LYS A 80 23.63 6.07 0.44
N TYR A 81 22.33 5.80 0.39
CA TYR A 81 21.29 6.83 0.36
C TYR A 81 21.25 7.66 1.64
N ILE A 82 21.39 7.03 2.81
CA ILE A 82 21.53 7.75 4.09
C ILE A 82 22.76 8.66 4.09
N LYS A 83 23.91 8.19 3.59
CA LYS A 83 25.14 9.02 3.47
C LYS A 83 24.99 10.19 2.50
N GLN A 84 24.11 10.08 1.51
CA GLN A 84 23.76 11.16 0.58
C GLN A 84 22.77 12.18 1.18
N GLY A 85 22.28 11.95 2.40
CA GLY A 85 21.30 12.81 3.06
C GLY A 85 19.85 12.55 2.64
N ILE A 86 19.57 11.47 1.91
CA ILE A 86 18.20 11.11 1.52
C ILE A 86 17.42 10.65 2.77
N LYS A 87 16.28 11.30 3.00
CA LYS A 87 15.37 10.99 4.12
C LYS A 87 14.44 9.83 3.75
N PHE A 88 14.10 9.00 4.74
CA PHE A 88 13.24 7.85 4.55
C PHE A 88 11.95 7.91 5.36
N ILE A 89 10.88 7.35 4.79
CA ILE A 89 9.69 6.89 5.51
C ILE A 89 9.57 5.36 5.38
N GLY A 90 8.97 4.68 6.35
CA GLY A 90 8.59 3.27 6.24
C GLY A 90 7.17 3.08 5.72
N CYS A 91 6.89 1.92 5.11
CA CYS A 91 5.54 1.51 4.76
C CYS A 91 5.30 0.02 4.98
N SER A 92 4.16 -0.32 5.57
CA SER A 92 3.69 -1.70 5.74
C SER A 92 2.98 -2.19 4.48
N SER A 93 3.76 -2.60 3.48
CA SER A 93 3.27 -3.21 2.23
C SER A 93 3.60 -4.70 2.08
N TYR A 94 4.38 -5.25 3.01
CA TYR A 94 4.79 -6.65 3.02
C TYR A 94 4.34 -7.31 4.32
N LEU A 95 3.24 -8.09 4.29
CA LEU A 95 2.73 -8.79 5.47
C LEU A 95 2.67 -7.83 6.69
N SER A 96 3.11 -8.28 7.87
CA SER A 96 3.19 -7.48 9.10
C SER A 96 4.44 -6.60 9.24
N TYR A 97 5.25 -6.43 8.19
CA TYR A 97 6.45 -5.58 8.21
C TYR A 97 6.12 -4.15 8.70
N PRO A 98 6.90 -3.54 9.62
CA PRO A 98 8.23 -3.94 10.10
C PRO A 98 8.21 -4.86 11.33
N GLY A 99 7.02 -5.24 11.79
CA GLY A 99 6.84 -6.26 12.81
C GLY A 99 7.24 -7.65 12.30
N LEU A 100 7.07 -8.64 13.17
CA LEU A 100 7.24 -10.04 12.77
C LEU A 100 6.05 -10.51 11.95
N CYS A 101 6.33 -11.21 10.86
CA CYS A 101 5.32 -11.81 9.99
C CYS A 101 4.67 -13.01 10.70
N ASN A 102 3.35 -13.13 10.62
CA ASN A 102 2.65 -14.33 11.07
C ASN A 102 2.84 -15.50 10.09
N ASN A 103 3.02 -15.19 8.80
CA ASN A 103 3.28 -16.16 7.76
C ASN A 103 4.66 -16.79 7.95
N PRO A 104 4.76 -18.12 8.19
CA PRO A 104 6.03 -18.79 8.39
C PRO A 104 6.95 -18.77 7.15
N ASN A 105 6.39 -18.51 5.97
CA ASN A 105 7.12 -18.35 4.72
C ASN A 105 7.53 -16.89 4.43
N GLY A 106 7.18 -15.95 5.33
CA GLY A 106 7.51 -14.54 5.19
C GLY A 106 8.95 -14.25 5.61
N TYR A 107 9.63 -13.37 4.87
CA TYR A 107 11.01 -12.97 5.20
C TYR A 107 11.16 -12.27 6.55
N CYS A 108 10.06 -11.73 7.09
CA CYS A 108 10.02 -11.09 8.41
C CYS A 108 9.49 -12.01 9.53
N HIS A 109 9.33 -13.32 9.29
CA HIS A 109 8.76 -14.24 10.28
C HIS A 109 9.64 -14.39 11.52
N ASN A 110 10.93 -14.66 11.31
CA ASN A 110 11.85 -14.99 12.39
C ASN A 110 12.60 -13.77 12.93
N ASN A 111 12.77 -12.73 12.11
CA ASN A 111 13.62 -11.59 12.45
C ASN A 111 13.01 -10.29 11.92
N ARG A 112 13.12 -9.23 12.72
CA ARG A 112 12.89 -7.86 12.25
C ARG A 112 14.09 -7.40 11.43
N ASN A 113 13.85 -6.56 10.43
CA ASN A 113 14.94 -6.00 9.62
C ASN A 113 15.77 -5.02 10.43
N ARG A 114 17.08 -5.28 10.44
CA ARG A 114 18.07 -4.48 11.16
C ARG A 114 19.22 -4.08 10.26
N VAL A 115 19.76 -2.89 10.51
CA VAL A 115 20.99 -2.40 9.90
C VAL A 115 21.89 -1.96 11.05
N ASP A 116 23.15 -2.42 11.06
CA ASP A 116 24.15 -2.08 12.08
C ASP A 116 23.62 -2.20 13.54
N GLY A 117 22.83 -3.25 13.79
CA GLY A 117 22.25 -3.55 15.11
C GLY A 117 21.01 -2.75 15.52
N LYS A 118 20.55 -1.81 14.70
CA LYS A 118 19.34 -1.00 14.94
C LYS A 118 18.17 -1.49 14.07
N ASP A 119 16.95 -1.35 14.56
CA ASP A 119 15.77 -1.70 13.74
C ASP A 119 15.61 -0.65 12.64
N ILE A 120 15.04 -1.04 11.50
CA ILE A 120 14.84 -0.12 10.37
C ILE A 120 14.05 1.14 10.73
N GLU A 121 13.16 1.01 11.72
CA GLU A 121 12.35 2.08 12.29
C GLU A 121 13.18 3.20 12.93
N ASP A 122 14.40 2.91 13.36
CA ASP A 122 15.31 3.90 13.95
C ASP A 122 15.93 4.82 12.89
N TYR A 123 15.71 4.52 11.60
CA TYR A 123 16.27 5.27 10.46
C TYR A 123 15.22 6.05 9.65
N VAL A 124 13.94 5.92 9.98
CA VAL A 124 12.85 6.56 9.23
C VAL A 124 12.23 7.70 10.04
N LEU A 125 11.69 8.69 9.35
CA LEU A 125 11.03 9.85 9.97
C LEU A 125 9.57 9.58 10.37
N GLY A 126 8.97 8.53 9.80
CA GLY A 126 7.61 8.10 10.08
C GLY A 126 7.27 6.79 9.39
N TRP A 127 6.02 6.34 9.55
CA TRP A 127 5.57 5.05 9.04
C TRP A 127 4.13 5.07 8.52
N CYS A 128 3.94 4.70 7.24
CA CYS A 128 2.63 4.40 6.65
C CYS A 128 2.23 2.97 7.00
N HIS A 129 1.07 2.76 7.64
CA HIS A 129 0.63 1.44 8.08
C HIS A 129 -0.77 1.09 7.59
N CYS A 130 -1.10 -0.21 7.73
CA CYS A 130 -2.42 -0.75 7.46
C CYS A 130 -3.08 -1.38 8.71
N PHE A 131 -2.38 -1.40 9.85
CA PHE A 131 -2.83 -2.12 11.06
C PHE A 131 -3.97 -1.41 11.81
N ARG A 132 -4.87 -2.20 12.41
CA ARG A 132 -5.84 -1.70 13.41
C ARG A 132 -5.17 -1.21 14.70
N ASP A 133 -4.11 -1.92 15.09
CA ASP A 133 -3.33 -1.66 16.29
C ASP A 133 -1.84 -1.55 15.90
N PRO A 134 -1.39 -0.38 15.42
CA PRO A 134 -0.06 -0.23 14.83
C PRO A 134 1.07 -0.37 15.84
N ASP A 135 0.83 -0.12 17.14
CA ASP A 135 1.86 -0.20 18.19
C ASP A 135 2.31 -1.65 18.49
N LYS A 136 1.58 -2.66 17.99
CA LYS A 136 2.00 -4.06 18.01
C LYS A 136 3.14 -4.36 17.02
N TYR A 137 3.22 -3.59 15.94
CA TYR A 137 4.11 -3.87 14.81
C TYR A 137 5.19 -2.79 14.65
N ILE A 138 4.86 -1.57 15.07
CA ILE A 138 5.68 -0.37 14.86
C ILE A 138 6.01 0.25 16.22
N LYS A 139 7.26 0.69 16.42
CA LYS A 139 7.73 1.38 17.61
C LYS A 139 6.85 2.59 17.96
N LYS A 140 6.54 2.74 19.25
CA LYS A 140 5.62 3.77 19.75
C LYS A 140 6.05 5.20 19.43
N ASN A 141 7.35 5.48 19.46
CA ASN A 141 7.93 6.80 19.22
C ASN A 141 8.04 7.18 17.73
N VAL A 142 7.74 6.28 16.80
CA VAL A 142 7.73 6.58 15.36
C VAL A 142 6.37 7.21 15.01
N PRO A 143 6.32 8.41 14.37
CA PRO A 143 5.09 8.97 13.84
C PRO A 143 4.44 8.02 12.84
N LYS A 144 3.12 7.83 12.93
CA LYS A 144 2.39 6.83 12.13
C LYS A 144 1.23 7.46 11.39
N ILE A 145 0.92 6.92 10.22
CA ILE A 145 -0.29 7.28 9.46
C ILE A 145 -0.94 6.05 8.82
N LEU A 146 -2.27 5.98 8.87
CA LEU A 146 -3.06 4.91 8.25
C LEU A 146 -3.20 5.14 6.74
N ILE A 147 -2.12 4.92 5.99
CA ILE A 147 -2.08 4.99 4.52
C ILE A 147 -1.48 3.70 3.97
N SER A 148 -2.11 3.18 2.92
CA SER A 148 -1.72 1.94 2.24
C SER A 148 -1.48 2.23 0.77
N GLU A 149 -0.58 1.49 0.11
CA GLU A 149 -0.35 1.64 -1.34
C GLU A 149 -1.66 1.53 -2.14
N SER A 150 -2.60 0.69 -1.69
CA SER A 150 -3.91 0.48 -2.29
C SER A 150 -4.79 1.74 -2.34
N ASP A 151 -4.55 2.76 -1.51
CA ASP A 151 -5.32 4.01 -1.52
C ASP A 151 -5.20 4.78 -2.86
N PHE A 152 -4.15 4.50 -3.64
CA PHE A 152 -3.79 5.25 -4.86
C PHE A 152 -4.06 4.52 -6.17
N ASN A 153 -4.48 3.25 -6.15
CA ASN A 153 -4.34 2.37 -7.32
C ASN A 153 -5.58 2.23 -8.20
N SER A 154 -6.75 2.65 -7.71
CA SER A 154 -8.03 2.18 -8.28
C SER A 154 -8.95 3.30 -8.76
N ASP A 155 -8.63 4.57 -8.55
CA ASP A 155 -9.48 5.69 -8.99
C ASP A 155 -9.63 5.78 -10.52
N ARG A 156 -8.61 5.30 -11.26
CA ARG A 156 -8.65 5.13 -12.73
C ARG A 156 -9.72 4.15 -13.21
N LEU A 157 -10.09 3.17 -12.39
CA LEU A 157 -11.09 2.17 -12.75
C LEU A 157 -12.47 2.82 -12.72
N LYS A 158 -13.28 2.53 -13.75
CA LYS A 158 -14.65 3.02 -13.85
C LYS A 158 -15.63 1.83 -13.92
N PRO A 159 -16.75 1.89 -13.20
CA PRO A 159 -17.80 0.90 -13.30
C PRO A 159 -18.38 0.92 -14.70
N ASP A 160 -18.81 -0.25 -15.16
CA ASP A 160 -19.59 -0.39 -16.38
C ASP A 160 -20.99 -0.85 -15.97
N TYR A 161 -21.91 0.11 -15.82
CA TYR A 161 -23.27 -0.16 -15.36
C TYR A 161 -24.13 -0.90 -16.40
N ASN A 162 -23.66 -0.98 -17.65
CA ASN A 162 -24.32 -1.75 -18.71
C ASN A 162 -23.77 -3.18 -18.79
N LYS A 163 -22.72 -3.50 -18.03
CA LYS A 163 -22.14 -4.84 -18.01
C LYS A 163 -23.12 -5.84 -17.41
N GLU A 164 -23.35 -6.93 -18.12
CA GLU A 164 -24.13 -8.05 -17.62
C GLU A 164 -23.47 -8.67 -16.36
N LEU A 165 -24.28 -8.92 -15.34
CA LEU A 165 -23.85 -9.62 -14.12
C LEU A 165 -24.02 -11.13 -14.32
N ILE A 166 -22.90 -11.78 -14.63
CA ILE A 166 -22.83 -13.23 -14.92
C ILE A 166 -22.60 -14.03 -13.65
N TYR A 167 -21.83 -13.48 -12.71
CA TYR A 167 -21.42 -14.14 -11.47
C TYR A 167 -22.03 -13.43 -10.25
N ASP A 168 -22.36 -14.19 -9.23
CA ASP A 168 -22.73 -13.65 -7.92
C ASP A 168 -21.47 -13.15 -7.18
N PHE A 169 -20.36 -13.90 -7.22
CA PHE A 169 -19.14 -13.51 -6.52
C PHE A 169 -17.86 -13.73 -7.31
N VAL A 170 -16.83 -12.95 -6.96
CA VAL A 170 -15.44 -13.14 -7.38
C VAL A 170 -14.53 -13.29 -6.16
N THR A 171 -13.50 -14.12 -6.29
CA THR A 171 -12.39 -14.23 -5.32
C THR A 171 -11.09 -14.62 -6.02
N PHE A 172 -9.98 -14.61 -5.29
CA PHE A 172 -8.65 -14.93 -5.80
C PHE A 172 -8.07 -16.16 -5.10
N GLN A 173 -7.60 -17.12 -5.88
CA GLN A 173 -6.88 -18.30 -5.37
C GLN A 173 -5.39 -17.98 -5.12
N PRO A 174 -4.71 -18.68 -4.20
CA PRO A 174 -3.27 -18.56 -4.02
C PRO A 174 -2.50 -19.03 -5.27
N SER A 175 -1.25 -18.61 -5.38
CA SER A 175 -0.35 -18.94 -6.50
C SER A 175 0.88 -19.76 -6.10
N ASP A 176 0.85 -20.41 -4.93
CA ASP A 176 1.92 -21.33 -4.50
C ASP A 176 1.79 -22.69 -5.20
N ASP A 177 2.82 -23.52 -5.09
CA ASP A 177 2.83 -24.91 -5.60
C ASP A 177 1.79 -25.81 -4.91
N ASN A 178 1.35 -25.43 -3.70
CA ASN A 178 0.27 -26.08 -2.96
C ASN A 178 -0.70 -25.02 -2.42
N CYS A 179 -1.98 -25.34 -2.38
CA CYS A 179 -3.04 -24.45 -1.89
C CYS A 179 -3.27 -24.53 -0.39
N GLU A 180 -2.76 -25.56 0.29
CA GLU A 180 -2.87 -25.73 1.76
C GLU A 180 -1.72 -25.07 2.53
N TYR A 181 -0.54 -24.97 1.91
CA TYR A 181 0.67 -24.45 2.54
C TYR A 181 1.45 -23.59 1.55
N GLY A 182 1.97 -22.46 2.02
CA GLY A 182 2.78 -21.58 1.20
C GLY A 182 2.58 -20.11 1.58
N TRP A 183 3.32 -19.24 0.91
CA TRP A 183 3.26 -17.81 1.18
C TRP A 183 1.89 -17.23 0.80
N ASN A 184 1.42 -17.51 -0.42
CA ASN A 184 0.12 -17.03 -0.90
C ASN A 184 -1.06 -17.72 -0.20
N SER A 185 -0.98 -19.02 0.08
CA SER A 185 -2.02 -19.81 0.74
C SER A 185 -2.32 -19.25 2.14
N HIS A 186 -1.28 -18.93 2.91
CA HIS A 186 -1.42 -18.27 4.20
C HIS A 186 -2.07 -16.88 4.05
N ASN A 187 -1.58 -16.05 3.12
CA ASN A 187 -2.06 -14.67 2.96
C ASN A 187 -3.51 -14.62 2.48
N LYS A 188 -3.88 -15.48 1.53
CA LYS A 188 -5.24 -15.60 0.97
C LYS A 188 -6.18 -16.38 1.89
N ASN A 189 -5.65 -17.05 2.92
CA ASN A 189 -6.39 -17.88 3.86
C ASN A 189 -7.28 -18.90 3.12
N TRP A 190 -6.64 -19.69 2.25
CA TRP A 190 -7.36 -20.51 1.26
C TRP A 190 -8.35 -21.50 1.89
N ILE A 191 -8.02 -22.06 3.05
CA ILE A 191 -8.91 -22.97 3.79
C ILE A 191 -10.23 -22.28 4.14
N LEU A 192 -10.20 -21.02 4.61
CA LEU A 192 -11.41 -20.25 4.87
C LEU A 192 -12.12 -19.88 3.56
N ALA A 193 -11.38 -19.48 2.54
CA ALA A 193 -11.94 -19.16 1.23
C ALA A 193 -12.74 -20.34 0.66
N GLU A 194 -12.18 -21.55 0.69
CA GLU A 194 -12.82 -22.77 0.21
C GLU A 194 -14.10 -23.10 0.99
N LYS A 195 -14.09 -22.96 2.33
CA LYS A 195 -15.31 -23.12 3.15
C LYS A 195 -16.41 -22.14 2.73
N CYS A 196 -16.06 -20.87 2.51
CA CYS A 196 -17.01 -19.84 2.08
C CYS A 196 -17.57 -20.15 0.69
N ILE A 197 -16.69 -20.52 -0.25
CA ILE A 197 -17.05 -20.96 -1.61
C ILE A 197 -18.01 -22.14 -1.55
N LYS A 198 -17.74 -23.13 -0.69
CA LYS A 198 -18.60 -24.29 -0.50
C LYS A 198 -19.99 -23.91 -0.04
N ILE A 199 -20.11 -23.05 0.97
CA ILE A 199 -21.41 -22.56 1.43
C ILE A 199 -22.15 -21.86 0.29
N MET A 200 -21.50 -20.90 -0.37
CA MET A 200 -22.09 -20.11 -1.46
C MET A 200 -22.58 -21.00 -2.61
N CYS A 201 -21.78 -21.95 -3.08
CA CYS A 201 -22.11 -22.77 -4.24
C CYS A 201 -23.00 -23.97 -3.92
N ASP A 202 -22.78 -24.68 -2.80
CA ASP A 202 -23.53 -25.91 -2.49
C ASP A 202 -24.87 -25.60 -1.81
N LYS A 203 -24.92 -24.61 -0.90
CA LYS A 203 -26.13 -24.29 -0.12
C LYS A 203 -26.97 -23.18 -0.76
N TYR A 204 -26.32 -22.10 -1.20
CA TYR A 204 -27.01 -20.94 -1.79
C TYR A 204 -27.09 -20.99 -3.31
N ASN A 205 -26.46 -21.99 -3.95
CA ASN A 205 -26.43 -22.15 -5.40
C ASN A 205 -25.91 -20.91 -6.16
N LEU A 206 -25.04 -20.12 -5.52
CA LEU A 206 -24.42 -18.93 -6.11
C LEU A 206 -23.36 -19.33 -7.13
N LYS A 207 -23.29 -18.58 -8.22
CA LYS A 207 -22.27 -18.72 -9.28
C LYS A 207 -21.06 -17.85 -8.97
N GLY A 208 -19.89 -18.45 -8.92
CA GLY A 208 -18.63 -17.78 -8.60
C GLY A 208 -17.60 -17.86 -9.71
N VAL A 209 -16.71 -16.86 -9.74
CA VAL A 209 -15.43 -16.95 -10.46
C VAL A 209 -14.26 -16.85 -9.48
N ILE A 210 -13.29 -17.73 -9.66
CA ILE A 210 -12.06 -17.82 -8.87
C ILE A 210 -10.90 -17.53 -9.80
N ILE A 211 -10.28 -16.37 -9.59
CA ILE A 211 -9.19 -15.87 -10.43
C ILE A 211 -7.84 -16.29 -9.84
N GLY A 212 -6.94 -16.87 -10.64
CA GLY A 212 -5.57 -17.23 -10.26
C GLY A 212 -5.07 -18.45 -11.03
N ARG A 213 -4.11 -19.25 -10.56
CA ARG A 213 -3.45 -20.27 -11.42
C ARG A 213 -4.27 -21.51 -11.84
N GLY A 214 -5.38 -21.79 -11.18
CA GLY A 214 -6.33 -22.85 -11.57
C GLY A 214 -6.08 -24.18 -10.88
N ASP A 215 -5.01 -24.29 -10.10
CA ASP A 215 -4.49 -25.56 -9.60
C ASP A 215 -5.01 -25.96 -8.22
N CYS A 216 -5.73 -25.05 -7.54
CA CYS A 216 -6.34 -25.37 -6.26
C CYS A 216 -7.57 -26.23 -6.43
N SER A 217 -7.56 -27.41 -5.79
CA SER A 217 -8.77 -28.21 -5.64
C SER A 217 -9.81 -27.42 -4.83
N ILE A 218 -11.06 -27.53 -5.27
CA ILE A 218 -12.21 -26.93 -4.60
C ILE A 218 -13.22 -28.03 -4.36
N ASN A 219 -13.40 -28.41 -3.10
CA ASN A 219 -14.25 -29.51 -2.67
C ASN A 219 -15.72 -29.11 -2.55
N ILE A 220 -16.35 -28.82 -3.70
CA ILE A 220 -17.77 -28.52 -3.82
C ILE A 220 -18.54 -29.58 -4.61
N LYS A 221 -19.82 -29.75 -4.27
CA LYS A 221 -20.75 -30.63 -4.97
C LYS A 221 -21.19 -29.98 -6.29
N ASN A 222 -21.52 -28.70 -6.27
CA ASN A 222 -22.08 -27.98 -7.41
C ASN A 222 -21.00 -27.36 -8.32
N LYS A 223 -20.08 -28.18 -8.86
CA LYS A 223 -18.95 -27.69 -9.69
C LYS A 223 -19.35 -26.79 -10.86
N LYS A 224 -20.55 -26.98 -11.43
CA LYS A 224 -21.12 -26.12 -12.48
C LYS A 224 -21.33 -24.65 -12.08
N ASN A 225 -21.33 -24.36 -10.79
CA ASN A 225 -21.49 -23.02 -10.25
C ASN A 225 -20.16 -22.27 -10.11
N ILE A 226 -19.03 -22.89 -10.45
CA ILE A 226 -17.72 -22.24 -10.33
C ILE A 226 -17.00 -22.27 -11.66
N ILE A 227 -16.38 -21.14 -11.98
CA ILE A 227 -15.31 -21.06 -12.95
C ILE A 227 -14.01 -20.77 -12.20
N SER A 228 -13.00 -21.60 -12.40
CA SER A 228 -11.63 -21.31 -11.99
C SER A 228 -10.83 -20.95 -13.23
N THR A 229 -10.12 -19.82 -13.19
CA THR A 229 -9.26 -19.40 -14.30
C THR A 229 -7.84 -19.95 -14.10
N PRO A 230 -7.01 -20.03 -15.15
CA PRO A 230 -5.56 -20.01 -15.01
C PRO A 230 -5.07 -18.57 -14.75
N TYR A 231 -3.76 -18.37 -14.67
CA TYR A 231 -3.20 -17.02 -14.62
C TYR A 231 -3.70 -16.22 -15.84
N ILE A 232 -4.39 -15.12 -15.58
CA ILE A 232 -4.96 -14.24 -16.61
C ILE A 232 -4.34 -12.84 -16.53
N LYS A 233 -4.51 -12.06 -17.61
CA LYS A 233 -4.08 -10.67 -17.64
C LYS A 233 -4.94 -9.82 -16.72
N TYR A 234 -4.40 -8.68 -16.30
CA TYR A 234 -5.07 -7.74 -15.41
C TYR A 234 -6.46 -7.32 -15.93
N ASP A 235 -6.55 -6.91 -17.20
CA ASP A 235 -7.82 -6.45 -17.78
C ASP A 235 -8.90 -7.54 -17.81
N ASP A 236 -8.49 -8.80 -17.98
CA ASP A 236 -9.40 -9.95 -17.92
C ASP A 236 -9.91 -10.16 -16.48
N ALA A 237 -9.03 -10.03 -15.48
CA ALA A 237 -9.43 -10.08 -14.07
C ALA A 237 -10.40 -8.94 -13.72
N ILE A 238 -10.14 -7.72 -14.19
CA ILE A 238 -11.05 -6.57 -14.03
C ILE A 238 -12.41 -6.85 -14.68
N ASN A 239 -12.44 -7.51 -15.85
CA ASN A 239 -13.70 -7.89 -16.51
C ASN A 239 -14.51 -8.91 -15.70
N TYR A 240 -13.86 -9.85 -15.02
CA TYR A 240 -14.54 -10.76 -14.09
C TYR A 240 -15.12 -10.02 -12.88
N ILE A 241 -14.37 -9.08 -12.29
CA ILE A 241 -14.88 -8.26 -11.19
C ILE A 241 -16.10 -7.44 -11.65
N LYS A 242 -16.04 -6.79 -12.83
CA LYS A 242 -17.16 -6.04 -13.41
C LYS A 242 -18.41 -6.90 -13.59
N SER A 243 -18.23 -8.16 -14.01
CA SER A 243 -19.31 -9.12 -14.25
C SER A 243 -19.81 -9.85 -13.00
N SER A 244 -19.29 -9.49 -11.81
CA SER A 244 -19.66 -10.08 -10.53
C SER A 244 -20.53 -9.13 -9.70
N LYS A 245 -21.38 -9.67 -8.80
CA LYS A 245 -22.19 -8.84 -7.88
C LYS A 245 -21.38 -8.34 -6.68
N PHE A 246 -20.53 -9.18 -6.08
CA PHE A 246 -19.68 -8.80 -4.94
C PHE A 246 -18.33 -9.52 -4.95
N MET A 247 -17.39 -9.09 -4.10
CA MET A 247 -16.10 -9.78 -3.90
C MET A 247 -16.03 -10.43 -2.51
N LEU A 248 -15.64 -11.70 -2.46
CA LEU A 248 -15.22 -12.39 -1.24
C LEU A 248 -13.73 -12.12 -1.01
N VAL A 249 -13.38 -11.73 0.21
CA VAL A 249 -11.99 -11.51 0.63
C VAL A 249 -11.74 -12.24 1.93
N ALA A 250 -11.31 -13.50 1.83
CA ALA A 250 -10.99 -14.34 2.99
C ALA A 250 -9.60 -14.06 3.59
N ASN A 251 -8.79 -13.23 2.91
CA ASN A 251 -7.38 -12.97 3.19
C ASN A 251 -7.12 -12.72 4.69
N TYR A 252 -5.95 -13.15 5.14
CA TYR A 252 -5.48 -13.01 6.51
C TYR A 252 -4.34 -11.99 6.58
N GLU A 253 -3.11 -12.37 6.25
CA GLU A 253 -1.95 -11.46 6.35
C GLU A 253 -1.70 -10.65 5.06
N ASP A 254 -2.73 -9.95 4.57
CA ASP A 254 -2.61 -9.07 3.40
C ASP A 254 -2.49 -7.61 3.83
N ALA A 255 -1.34 -6.98 3.54
CA ALA A 255 -1.00 -5.65 4.05
C ALA A 255 -1.70 -4.51 3.31
N SER A 256 -1.87 -4.64 1.99
CA SER A 256 -2.43 -3.57 1.15
C SER A 256 -3.22 -4.19 -0.01
N PRO A 257 -4.36 -4.84 0.28
CA PRO A 257 -5.12 -5.65 -0.68
C PRO A 257 -5.73 -4.76 -1.78
N ARG A 258 -5.02 -4.60 -2.89
CA ARG A 258 -5.47 -3.80 -4.05
C ARG A 258 -6.77 -4.32 -4.65
N THR A 259 -7.03 -5.62 -4.58
CA THR A 259 -8.27 -6.21 -5.10
C THR A 259 -9.51 -5.66 -4.40
N ILE A 260 -9.40 -5.27 -3.12
CA ILE A 260 -10.49 -4.58 -2.41
C ILE A 260 -10.76 -3.23 -3.06
N THR A 261 -9.75 -2.38 -3.21
CA THR A 261 -9.93 -1.03 -3.78
C THR A 261 -10.37 -1.08 -5.25
N GLU A 262 -9.94 -2.10 -5.99
CA GLU A 262 -10.40 -2.36 -7.35
C GLU A 262 -11.88 -2.73 -7.41
N ALA A 263 -12.34 -3.61 -6.50
CA ALA A 263 -13.76 -3.96 -6.38
C ALA A 263 -14.60 -2.72 -6.06
N LEU A 264 -14.18 -1.93 -5.07
CA LEU A 264 -14.88 -0.72 -4.65
C LEU A 264 -14.95 0.31 -5.77
N SER A 265 -13.85 0.55 -6.49
CA SER A 265 -13.84 1.44 -7.64
C SER A 265 -14.77 0.98 -8.77
N LEU A 266 -14.93 -0.34 -8.94
CA LEU A 266 -15.87 -0.93 -9.91
C LEU A 266 -17.32 -1.02 -9.37
N ASP A 267 -17.58 -0.34 -8.25
CA ASP A 267 -18.87 -0.27 -7.56
C ASP A 267 -19.37 -1.64 -7.07
N LYS A 268 -18.44 -2.50 -6.64
CA LYS A 268 -18.74 -3.84 -6.11
C LYS A 268 -18.62 -3.87 -4.60
N PRO A 269 -19.67 -4.27 -3.87
CA PRO A 269 -19.57 -4.47 -2.43
C PRO A 269 -18.63 -5.65 -2.11
N ILE A 270 -18.11 -5.62 -0.89
CA ILE A 270 -17.11 -6.59 -0.41
C ILE A 270 -17.60 -7.30 0.86
N ILE A 271 -17.24 -8.58 1.00
CA ILE A 271 -17.40 -9.33 2.26
C ILE A 271 -16.02 -9.84 2.68
N VAL A 272 -15.55 -9.35 3.83
CA VAL A 272 -14.12 -9.38 4.20
C VAL A 272 -13.93 -10.11 5.52
N ASN A 273 -12.92 -10.97 5.59
CA ASN A 273 -12.52 -11.63 6.82
C ASN A 273 -12.20 -10.58 7.90
N THR A 274 -12.83 -10.70 9.07
CA THR A 274 -12.63 -9.82 10.23
C THR A 274 -11.16 -9.76 10.62
N ASN A 275 -10.44 -10.88 10.48
CA ASN A 275 -9.05 -11.02 10.89
C ASN A 275 -8.04 -10.58 9.81
N ILE A 276 -8.47 -9.96 8.70
CA ILE A 276 -7.54 -9.41 7.71
C ILE A 276 -6.62 -8.36 8.35
N LEU A 277 -5.33 -8.38 7.99
CA LEU A 277 -4.30 -7.48 8.49
C LEU A 277 -4.52 -6.04 8.03
N GLY A 278 -4.57 -5.83 6.72
CA GLY A 278 -4.79 -4.56 6.04
C GLY A 278 -6.08 -4.56 5.22
N GLY A 279 -6.51 -3.37 4.77
CA GLY A 279 -7.74 -3.22 3.96
C GLY A 279 -9.06 -3.25 4.75
N TRP A 280 -9.01 -3.54 6.05
CA TRP A 280 -10.19 -3.44 6.94
C TRP A 280 -10.81 -2.04 6.95
N LYS A 281 -10.00 -0.99 6.76
CA LYS A 281 -10.47 0.41 6.75
C LYS A 281 -11.46 0.70 5.62
N TYR A 282 -11.46 -0.12 4.57
CA TYR A 282 -12.38 0.01 3.44
C TYR A 282 -13.76 -0.62 3.70
N VAL A 283 -13.93 -1.34 4.82
CA VAL A 283 -15.18 -2.03 5.15
C VAL A 283 -16.01 -1.14 6.07
N VAL A 284 -17.02 -0.50 5.48
CA VAL A 284 -18.00 0.37 6.14
C VAL A 284 -19.40 -0.02 5.67
N PRO A 285 -20.48 0.44 6.33
CA PRO A 285 -21.85 0.07 5.93
C PRO A 285 -22.17 0.33 4.45
N GLU A 286 -21.54 1.33 3.83
CA GLU A 286 -21.71 1.69 2.42
C GLU A 286 -20.97 0.77 1.45
N THR A 287 -19.94 0.03 1.91
CA THR A 287 -19.05 -0.74 1.03
C THR A 287 -19.15 -2.24 1.22
N GLY A 288 -19.53 -2.73 2.40
CA GLY A 288 -19.45 -4.16 2.66
C GLY A 288 -19.70 -4.58 4.10
N LEU A 289 -19.29 -5.82 4.42
CA LEU A 289 -19.42 -6.42 5.74
C LEU A 289 -18.18 -7.21 6.12
N PHE A 290 -17.91 -7.25 7.43
CA PHE A 290 -16.99 -8.23 8.00
C PHE A 290 -17.67 -9.56 8.26
N PHE A 291 -16.91 -10.66 8.15
CA PHE A 291 -17.31 -12.01 8.55
C PHE A 291 -16.18 -12.75 9.26
N ASP A 292 -16.52 -13.85 9.92
CA ASP A 292 -15.58 -14.88 10.43
C ASP A 292 -16.16 -16.28 10.19
N ASP A 293 -15.41 -17.32 10.57
CA ASP A 293 -15.77 -18.72 10.40
C ASP A 293 -17.15 -19.09 10.98
N ASN A 294 -17.64 -18.36 11.99
CA ASN A 294 -18.86 -18.70 12.72
C ASN A 294 -20.09 -17.95 12.20
N ASN A 295 -19.92 -16.83 11.50
CA ASN A 295 -21.04 -15.97 11.08
C ASN A 295 -21.13 -15.73 9.57
N PHE A 296 -20.27 -16.37 8.76
CA PHE A 296 -20.23 -16.14 7.31
C PHE A 296 -21.61 -16.24 6.65
N GLU A 297 -22.40 -17.26 6.99
CA GLU A 297 -23.74 -17.45 6.43
C GLU A 297 -24.69 -16.29 6.72
N ASP A 298 -24.74 -15.83 7.96
CA ASP A 298 -25.58 -14.70 8.37
C ASP A 298 -25.15 -13.41 7.66
N LYS A 299 -23.84 -13.19 7.57
CA LYS A 299 -23.27 -12.03 6.87
C LYS A 299 -23.52 -12.08 5.37
N LEU A 300 -23.46 -13.26 4.76
CA LEU A 300 -23.80 -13.45 3.35
C LEU A 300 -25.27 -13.12 3.08
N ASN A 301 -26.20 -13.57 3.94
CA ASN A 301 -27.61 -13.24 3.81
C ASN A 301 -27.87 -11.73 3.89
N ILE A 302 -27.26 -11.05 4.86
CA ILE A 302 -27.36 -9.59 5.00
C ILE A 302 -26.75 -8.89 3.77
N LEU A 303 -25.60 -9.35 3.28
CA LEU A 303 -24.96 -8.80 2.08
C LEU A 303 -25.89 -8.89 0.88
N MET A 304 -26.43 -10.08 0.59
CA MET A 304 -27.33 -10.30 -0.55
C MET A 304 -28.60 -9.45 -0.44
N GLU A 305 -29.23 -9.39 0.75
CA GLU A 305 -30.41 -8.54 0.98
C GLU A 305 -30.10 -7.05 0.73
N ASN A 306 -28.93 -6.58 1.17
CA ASN A 306 -28.53 -5.20 0.97
C ASN A 306 -28.17 -4.89 -0.50
N ILE A 307 -27.63 -5.87 -1.25
CA ILE A 307 -27.43 -5.78 -2.70
C ILE A 307 -28.78 -5.63 -3.41
N ASP A 308 -29.74 -6.51 -3.10
CA ASP A 308 -31.07 -6.49 -3.73
C ASP A 308 -31.83 -5.19 -3.44
N LYS A 309 -31.67 -4.66 -2.21
CA LYS A 309 -32.22 -3.37 -1.78
C LYS A 309 -31.40 -2.16 -2.25
N LYS A 310 -30.32 -2.35 -3.01
CA LYS A 310 -29.44 -1.29 -3.53
C LYS A 310 -28.93 -0.33 -2.44
N LYS A 311 -28.56 -0.86 -1.28
CA LYS A 311 -28.10 -0.05 -0.14
C LYS A 311 -26.62 0.35 -0.22
N TYR A 312 -25.80 -0.45 -0.89
CA TYR A 312 -24.37 -0.19 -1.01
C TYR A 312 -24.09 0.96 -1.98
N LYS A 313 -23.03 1.73 -1.69
CA LYS A 313 -22.46 2.77 -2.56
C LYS A 313 -20.92 2.68 -2.57
N PRO A 314 -20.35 1.52 -2.97
CA PRO A 314 -18.92 1.24 -2.79
C PRO A 314 -18.02 2.27 -3.48
N ARG A 315 -18.31 2.59 -4.75
CA ARG A 315 -17.50 3.54 -5.50
C ARG A 315 -17.57 4.95 -4.93
N LYS A 316 -18.79 5.38 -4.58
CA LYS A 316 -19.00 6.72 -4.01
C LYS A 316 -18.15 6.89 -2.76
N HIS A 317 -18.27 5.96 -1.81
CA HIS A 317 -17.48 6.00 -0.59
C HIS A 317 -15.97 5.97 -0.90
N TYR A 318 -15.53 5.12 -1.84
CA TYR A 318 -14.13 5.04 -2.20
C TYR A 318 -13.57 6.38 -2.73
N ILE A 319 -14.27 7.01 -3.67
CA ILE A 319 -13.82 8.27 -4.29
C ILE A 319 -13.86 9.44 -3.30
N GLU A 320 -14.83 9.47 -2.38
CA GLU A 320 -14.96 10.55 -1.39
C GLU A 320 -13.92 10.47 -0.25
N ASN A 321 -13.34 9.30 0.02
CA ASN A 321 -12.47 9.10 1.18
C ASN A 321 -11.04 8.69 0.82
N TYR A 322 -10.87 8.03 -0.33
CA TYR A 322 -9.59 7.57 -0.87
C TYR A 322 -9.34 8.30 -2.20
N THR A 323 -8.29 7.93 -2.96
CA THR A 323 -7.75 8.56 -4.19
C THR A 323 -6.50 9.42 -3.96
N ILE A 324 -5.84 9.76 -5.06
CA ILE A 324 -4.72 10.72 -5.09
C ILE A 324 -5.12 12.05 -4.43
N GLU A 325 -6.34 12.53 -4.64
CA GLU A 325 -6.76 13.82 -4.08
C GLU A 325 -6.91 13.77 -2.56
N ASN A 326 -7.63 12.77 -2.04
CA ASN A 326 -7.90 12.68 -0.60
C ASN A 326 -6.71 12.08 0.16
N SER A 327 -6.33 10.85 -0.17
CA SER A 327 -5.21 10.16 0.48
C SER A 327 -3.87 10.81 0.16
N GLY A 328 -3.70 11.35 -1.04
CA GLY A 328 -2.42 11.98 -1.40
C GLY A 328 -2.21 13.34 -0.76
N LYS A 329 -3.27 14.10 -0.48
CA LYS A 329 -3.18 15.30 0.36
C LYS A 329 -2.83 14.94 1.80
N GLN A 330 -3.54 13.96 2.38
CA GLN A 330 -3.26 13.47 3.73
C GLN A 330 -1.82 12.95 3.85
N PHE A 331 -1.33 12.23 2.83
CA PHE A 331 0.03 11.73 2.80
C PHE A 331 1.04 12.87 2.75
N ARG A 332 0.83 13.84 1.86
CA ARG A 332 1.68 15.03 1.73
C ARG A 332 1.76 15.79 3.04
N ASP A 333 0.62 16.06 3.68
CA ASP A 333 0.55 16.80 4.94
C ASP A 333 1.31 16.06 6.05
N PHE A 334 1.18 14.73 6.12
CA PHE A 334 1.97 13.91 7.04
C PHE A 334 3.47 13.99 6.75
N LEU A 335 3.87 13.82 5.48
CA LEU A 335 5.28 13.92 5.06
C LEU A 335 5.88 15.29 5.41
N LYS A 336 5.14 16.39 5.18
CA LYS A 336 5.59 17.75 5.51
C LYS A 336 5.73 17.94 7.02
N SER A 337 4.87 17.30 7.82
CA SER A 337 4.93 17.37 9.28
C SER A 337 6.16 16.68 9.87
N ILE A 338 6.64 15.60 9.24
CA ILE A 338 7.84 14.85 9.68
C ILE A 338 9.12 15.29 8.96
N ASN A 339 8.99 15.96 7.81
CA ASN A 339 10.07 16.52 7.01
C ASN A 339 9.69 17.94 6.53
N PRO A 340 10.00 19.00 7.29
CA PRO A 340 9.66 20.38 6.90
C PRO A 340 10.23 20.81 5.54
N ASP A 341 11.38 20.24 5.15
CA ASP A 341 12.06 20.51 3.88
C ASP A 341 11.47 19.70 2.70
N LEU A 342 10.34 19.01 2.90
CA LEU A 342 9.69 18.24 1.83
C LEU A 342 9.49 19.11 0.59
N SER A 343 9.83 18.57 -0.58
CA SER A 343 9.57 19.18 -1.89
C SER A 343 8.14 19.71 -1.97
N GLU A 344 7.97 20.93 -2.48
CA GLU A 344 6.64 21.52 -2.66
C GLU A 344 5.82 20.71 -3.66
N CYS A 345 4.66 20.23 -3.22
CA CYS A 345 3.72 19.48 -4.03
C CYS A 345 2.29 19.63 -3.50
N LYS A 346 1.30 19.47 -4.39
CA LYS A 346 -0.12 19.46 -4.03
C LYS A 346 -0.52 18.15 -3.37
N TYR A 347 -0.02 17.03 -3.89
CA TYR A 347 -0.28 15.69 -3.39
C TYR A 347 1.00 14.85 -3.38
N ALA A 348 1.06 13.85 -2.51
CA ALA A 348 2.08 12.81 -2.54
C ALA A 348 1.40 11.45 -2.76
N LYS A 349 1.96 10.58 -3.60
CA LYS A 349 1.39 9.28 -3.91
C LYS A 349 2.46 8.19 -4.01
N PHE A 350 2.08 6.98 -3.68
CA PHE A 350 2.82 5.82 -4.16
C PHE A 350 2.54 5.63 -5.66
N PRO A 351 3.55 5.31 -6.48
CA PRO A 351 3.34 5.06 -7.89
C PRO A 351 2.43 3.85 -8.08
N ILE A 352 1.50 3.98 -9.04
CA ILE A 352 0.62 2.89 -9.43
C ILE A 352 1.48 1.86 -10.19
N SER A 353 1.55 0.65 -9.65
CA SER A 353 2.30 -0.47 -10.28
C SER A 353 1.57 -1.08 -11.45
#